data_AF-A0A847L3K9-F1
#
_entry.id   AF-A0A847L3K9-F1
#
_cell.length_a   1.000
_cell.length_b   1.000
_cell.length_c   1.000
_cell.angle_alpha   90.00
_cell.angle_beta   90.00
_cell.angle_gamma   90.00
#
_symmetry.space_group_name_H-M   'P 1'
#
loop_
_entity.id
_entity.type
_entity.pdbx_description
1 polymer ?
#
loop_
_entity_poly.entity_id
_entity_poly.type
_entity_poly.pdbx_seq_one_letter_code
_entity_poly.pdbx_strand_id
1 'polypeptide(L)'
;MSIKTEFLASEDKSNNYVIIIDEINRGQISKIFGELITLIEKDKRAGESNEIKATLPSGQVFTIPKNIYIIGTMNTADKSISVIDSALRRRFVFIEKYPDTELLKKPIYKDILTRLNEAIYKELKSKDLLIGHSYFMCDIELKDVFNNSVIPLLYEYFYDDEKKIEKVITEAIKGTDAETELEIDNNNSARIRLKVK
;
A
#
# COMPACT_ATOMS: atom_id res chain seq x y z
N MET A 1 -9.07 -18.12 7.35
CA MET A 1 -8.14 -18.35 8.47
C MET A 1 -7.67 -19.79 8.35
N SER A 2 -6.37 -20.07 8.29
CA SER A 2 -5.91 -21.46 8.18
C SER A 2 -6.18 -22.17 9.50
N ILE A 3 -7.01 -23.21 9.49
CA ILE A 3 -7.32 -24.07 10.65
C ILE A 3 -6.03 -24.58 11.31
N LYS A 4 -4.95 -24.72 10.53
CA LYS A 4 -3.63 -25.14 11.02
C LYS A 4 -2.96 -24.12 11.94
N THR A 5 -3.11 -22.82 11.68
CA THR A 5 -2.48 -21.76 12.51
C THR A 5 -3.18 -21.63 13.85
N GLU A 6 -4.51 -21.77 13.86
CA GLU A 6 -5.30 -21.79 15.09
C GLU A 6 -4.94 -22.99 15.96
N PHE A 7 -4.92 -24.20 15.38
CA PHE A 7 -4.55 -25.42 16.10
C PHE A 7 -3.20 -25.27 16.81
N LEU A 8 -2.17 -24.84 16.06
CA LEU A 8 -0.84 -24.58 16.63
C LEU A 8 -0.86 -23.51 17.74
N ALA A 9 -1.57 -22.40 17.54
CA ALA A 9 -1.65 -21.32 18.53
C ALA A 9 -2.40 -21.73 19.82
N SER A 10 -3.37 -22.63 19.70
CA SER A 10 -4.14 -23.15 20.84
C SER A 10 -3.34 -24.14 21.69
N GLU A 11 -2.49 -24.96 21.06
CA GLU A 11 -1.63 -25.94 21.75
C GLU A 11 -0.38 -25.28 22.34
N ASP A 12 0.17 -24.26 21.67
CA ASP A 12 1.36 -23.53 22.10
C ASP A 12 1.03 -22.07 22.47
N LYS A 13 0.66 -21.89 23.73
CA LYS A 13 0.36 -20.56 24.29
C LYS A 13 1.61 -19.75 24.62
N SER A 14 2.80 -20.32 24.51
CA SER A 14 4.06 -19.64 24.84
C SER A 14 4.57 -18.75 23.70
N ASN A 15 4.15 -19.06 22.46
CA ASN A 15 4.54 -18.32 21.28
C ASN A 15 3.41 -17.47 20.71
N ASN A 16 3.81 -16.38 20.04
CA ASN A 16 2.90 -15.53 19.27
C ASN A 16 2.85 -16.01 17.82
N TYR A 17 1.66 -16.01 17.26
CA TYR A 17 1.40 -16.40 15.87
C TYR A 17 0.90 -15.19 15.10
N VAL A 18 1.38 -15.01 13.87
CA VAL A 18 0.98 -13.90 13.01
C VAL A 18 0.34 -14.44 11.74
N ILE A 19 -0.82 -13.89 11.39
CA ILE A 19 -1.48 -14.08 10.11
C ILE A 19 -1.29 -12.80 9.32
N ILE A 20 -0.56 -12.88 8.22
CA ILE A 20 -0.36 -11.78 7.28
C ILE A 20 -1.38 -11.93 6.15
N ILE A 21 -2.19 -10.90 5.92
CA ILE A 21 -3.15 -10.82 4.82
C ILE A 21 -2.73 -9.69 3.91
N ASP A 22 -2.11 -10.04 2.79
CA ASP A 22 -1.70 -9.05 1.80
C ASP A 22 -2.91 -8.55 1.01
N GLU A 23 -2.96 -7.25 0.72
CA GLU A 23 -4.02 -6.60 -0.04
C GLU A 23 -5.42 -6.93 0.49
N ILE A 24 -5.61 -6.78 1.81
CA ILE A 24 -6.81 -7.21 2.52
C ILE A 24 -8.10 -6.60 1.94
N ASN A 25 -8.01 -5.41 1.37
CA ASN A 25 -9.13 -4.70 0.77
C ASN A 25 -9.65 -5.38 -0.52
N ARG A 26 -8.82 -6.12 -1.29
CA ARG A 26 -9.21 -6.74 -2.57
C ARG A 26 -10.29 -7.84 -2.45
N GLY A 27 -10.50 -8.37 -1.25
CA GLY A 27 -11.58 -9.32 -0.97
C GLY A 27 -12.82 -8.63 -0.39
N GLN A 28 -13.98 -9.29 -0.48
CA GLN A 28 -15.16 -8.89 0.31
C GLN A 28 -14.94 -9.26 1.77
N ILE A 29 -14.20 -8.43 2.51
CA ILE A 29 -13.70 -8.73 3.86
C ILE A 29 -14.84 -9.17 4.79
N SER A 30 -15.98 -8.48 4.76
CA SER A 30 -17.13 -8.83 5.60
C SER A 30 -17.68 -10.24 5.33
N LYS A 31 -17.63 -10.72 4.07
CA LYS A 31 -18.01 -12.10 3.74
C LYS A 31 -16.95 -13.12 4.14
N ILE A 32 -15.67 -12.74 4.01
CA ILE A 32 -14.54 -13.62 4.36
C ILE A 32 -14.51 -13.87 5.87
N PHE A 33 -14.66 -12.82 6.67
CA PHE A 33 -14.66 -12.95 8.12
C PHE A 33 -16.01 -13.42 8.65
N GLY A 34 -17.13 -13.04 8.03
CA GLY A 34 -18.46 -13.48 8.44
C GLY A 34 -18.67 -13.30 9.94
N GLU A 35 -18.99 -14.40 10.63
CA GLU A 35 -19.21 -14.45 12.08
C GLU A 35 -17.93 -14.27 12.90
N LEU A 36 -16.76 -14.52 12.31
CA LEU A 36 -15.46 -14.38 12.98
C LEU A 36 -15.07 -12.92 13.21
N ILE A 37 -15.74 -11.96 12.58
CA ILE A 37 -15.43 -10.54 12.71
C ILE A 37 -15.44 -10.10 14.18
N THR A 38 -16.38 -10.61 14.97
CA THR A 38 -16.51 -10.32 16.39
C THR A 38 -15.38 -10.92 17.22
N LEU A 39 -14.87 -12.09 16.82
CA LEU A 39 -13.83 -12.82 17.56
C LEU A 39 -12.43 -12.21 17.42
N ILE A 40 -12.24 -11.32 16.44
CA ILE A 40 -10.95 -10.64 16.24
C ILE A 40 -10.69 -9.60 17.33
N GLU A 41 -11.73 -9.06 17.96
CA GLU A 41 -11.62 -8.08 19.04
C GLU A 41 -10.83 -8.67 20.21
N LYS A 42 -9.87 -7.89 20.73
CA LYS A 42 -8.86 -8.39 21.67
C LYS A 42 -9.48 -9.03 22.92
N ASP A 43 -10.50 -8.40 23.51
CA ASP A 43 -11.15 -8.83 24.75
C ASP A 43 -12.10 -10.03 24.57
N LYS A 44 -12.43 -10.38 23.33
CA LYS A 44 -13.35 -11.48 22.97
C LYS A 44 -12.66 -12.79 22.63
N ARG A 45 -11.33 -12.80 22.69
CA ARG A 45 -10.47 -13.94 22.37
C ARG A 45 -10.40 -14.95 23.53
N ALA A 46 -9.92 -16.15 23.21
CA ALA A 46 -9.76 -17.20 24.20
C ALA A 46 -8.82 -16.77 25.33
N GLY A 47 -9.27 -16.89 26.58
CA GLY A 47 -8.54 -16.53 27.79
C GLY A 47 -8.53 -15.04 28.14
N GLU A 48 -9.45 -14.26 27.56
CA GLU A 48 -9.69 -12.84 27.86
C GLU A 48 -11.03 -12.64 28.58
N SER A 49 -11.27 -11.45 29.16
CA SER A 49 -12.38 -11.22 30.09
C SER A 49 -13.77 -11.38 29.47
N ASN A 50 -13.91 -11.12 28.17
CA ASN A 50 -15.18 -11.18 27.45
C ASN A 50 -15.16 -12.28 26.37
N GLU A 51 -14.46 -13.40 26.61
CA GLU A 51 -14.31 -14.51 25.65
C GLU A 51 -15.65 -14.87 24.98
N ILE A 52 -15.67 -14.85 23.64
CA ILE A 52 -16.80 -15.29 22.82
C ILE A 52 -16.37 -16.49 21.99
N LYS A 53 -17.33 -17.39 21.75
CA LYS A 53 -17.19 -18.51 20.79
C LYS A 53 -18.29 -18.40 19.75
N ALA A 54 -17.97 -18.75 18.51
CA ALA A 54 -18.94 -18.87 17.42
C ALA A 54 -19.10 -20.34 17.04
N THR A 55 -20.30 -20.72 16.59
CA THR A 55 -20.53 -22.05 16.03
C THR A 55 -20.39 -21.95 14.52
N LEU A 56 -19.35 -22.57 13.98
CA LEU A 56 -19.12 -22.58 12.53
C LEU A 56 -20.23 -23.34 11.80
N PRO A 57 -20.40 -23.13 10.48
CA PRO A 57 -21.35 -23.90 9.67
C PRO A 57 -21.13 -25.42 9.72
N SER A 58 -19.92 -25.87 10.08
CA SER A 58 -19.60 -27.28 10.33
C SER A 58 -20.19 -27.84 11.64
N GLY A 59 -20.79 -27.00 12.48
CA GLY A 59 -21.23 -27.33 13.84
C GLY A 59 -20.14 -27.25 14.90
N GLN A 60 -18.89 -26.97 14.51
CA GLN A 60 -17.78 -26.84 15.45
C GLN A 60 -17.82 -25.50 16.19
N VAL A 61 -17.58 -25.54 17.50
CA VAL A 61 -17.42 -24.32 18.31
C VAL A 61 -15.99 -23.81 18.16
N PHE A 62 -15.85 -22.53 17.82
CA PHE A 62 -14.58 -21.90 17.45
C PHE A 62 -14.37 -20.58 18.20
N THR A 63 -13.12 -20.27 18.53
CA THR A 63 -12.70 -18.95 19.04
C THR A 63 -11.26 -18.65 18.62
N ILE A 64 -10.86 -17.37 18.66
CA ILE A 64 -9.50 -16.95 18.30
C ILE A 64 -8.63 -16.92 19.57
N PRO A 65 -7.50 -17.65 19.62
CA PRO A 65 -6.53 -17.53 20.71
C PRO A 65 -5.94 -16.13 20.84
N LYS A 66 -5.71 -15.65 22.08
CA LYS A 66 -5.19 -14.30 22.33
C LYS A 66 -3.78 -14.05 21.75
N ASN A 67 -2.99 -15.11 21.55
CA ASN A 67 -1.64 -15.07 20.97
C ASN A 67 -1.62 -15.03 19.43
N ILE A 68 -2.78 -14.91 18.76
CA ILE A 68 -2.84 -14.69 17.30
C ILE A 68 -2.91 -13.19 16.99
N TYR A 69 -2.02 -12.72 16.13
CA TYR A 69 -2.02 -11.37 15.58
C TYR A 69 -2.41 -11.42 14.11
N ILE A 70 -3.23 -10.46 13.67
CA ILE A 70 -3.62 -10.33 12.27
C ILE A 70 -3.05 -9.01 11.76
N ILE A 71 -2.20 -9.08 10.75
CA ILE A 71 -1.61 -7.93 10.09
C ILE A 71 -2.10 -7.93 8.65
N GLY A 72 -2.83 -6.88 8.28
CA GLY A 72 -3.26 -6.65 6.90
C GLY A 72 -2.40 -5.58 6.25
N THR A 73 -2.04 -5.77 4.97
CA THR A 73 -1.57 -4.66 4.12
C THR A 73 -2.74 -4.18 3.26
N MET A 74 -2.69 -2.92 2.86
CA MET A 74 -3.72 -2.32 2.02
C MET A 74 -3.07 -1.31 1.07
N ASN A 75 -3.32 -1.47 -0.23
CA ASN A 75 -3.09 -0.40 -1.18
C ASN A 75 -4.28 0.57 -1.17
N THR A 76 -4.05 1.83 -0.77
CA THR A 76 -5.08 2.87 -0.70
C THR A 76 -5.27 3.62 -2.03
N ALA A 77 -4.34 3.49 -2.98
CA ALA A 77 -4.43 4.12 -4.30
C ALA A 77 -5.49 3.48 -5.19
N ASP A 78 -5.79 2.19 -4.98
CA ASP A 78 -6.67 1.41 -5.84
C ASP A 78 -8.15 1.69 -5.52
N LYS A 79 -8.78 2.48 -6.40
CA LYS A 79 -10.19 2.87 -6.33
C LYS A 79 -11.15 1.76 -6.75
N SER A 80 -10.67 0.65 -7.32
CA SER A 80 -11.50 -0.47 -7.79
C SER A 80 -11.94 -1.42 -6.65
N ILE A 81 -11.46 -1.16 -5.44
CA ILE A 81 -11.56 -2.08 -4.32
C ILE A 81 -12.74 -1.76 -3.39
N SER A 82 -13.29 -2.79 -2.74
CA SER A 82 -14.32 -2.64 -1.72
C SER A 82 -13.86 -1.75 -0.56
N VAL A 83 -14.65 -0.72 -0.26
CA VAL A 83 -14.41 0.15 0.90
C VAL A 83 -14.46 -0.71 2.16
N ILE A 84 -13.41 -0.65 2.99
CA ILE A 84 -13.47 -1.30 4.30
C ILE A 84 -14.60 -0.67 5.12
N ASP A 85 -15.60 -1.50 5.42
CA ASP A 85 -16.74 -1.11 6.24
C ASP A 85 -16.31 -0.69 7.66
N SER A 86 -17.06 0.25 8.21
CA SER A 86 -17.03 0.74 9.58
C SER A 86 -16.89 -0.37 10.64
N ALA A 87 -17.50 -1.53 10.43
CA ALA A 87 -17.41 -2.67 11.34
C ALA A 87 -15.99 -3.23 11.44
N LEU A 88 -15.28 -3.33 10.31
CA LEU A 88 -13.89 -3.78 10.27
C LEU A 88 -12.94 -2.68 10.74
N ARG A 89 -13.22 -1.42 10.37
CA ARG A 89 -12.41 -0.28 10.81
C ARG A 89 -12.28 -0.19 12.33
N ARG A 90 -13.32 -0.55 13.08
CA ARG A 90 -13.31 -0.54 14.55
C ARG A 90 -12.47 -1.65 15.19
N ARG A 91 -12.03 -2.65 14.41
CA ARG A 91 -11.38 -3.88 14.92
C ARG A 91 -9.91 -3.99 14.52
N PHE A 92 -9.47 -3.14 13.60
CA PHE A 92 -8.08 -3.01 13.20
C PHE A 92 -7.55 -1.66 13.65
N VAL A 93 -6.26 -1.64 13.98
CA VAL A 93 -5.50 -0.40 14.12
C VAL A 93 -4.93 -0.07 12.75
N PHE A 94 -5.25 1.12 12.22
CA PHE A 94 -4.77 1.57 10.92
C PHE A 94 -3.48 2.35 11.12
N ILE A 95 -2.40 1.87 10.50
CA ILE A 95 -1.10 2.52 10.52
C ILE A 95 -0.78 2.92 9.10
N GLU A 96 -0.82 4.22 8.82
CA GLU A 96 -0.49 4.75 7.50
C GLU A 96 1.02 4.65 7.26
N LYS A 97 1.39 4.21 6.06
CA LYS A 97 2.78 4.12 5.60
C LYS A 97 2.93 4.91 4.31
N TYR A 98 3.45 6.13 4.44
CA TYR A 98 3.76 7.00 3.32
C TYR A 98 5.14 6.68 2.73
N PRO A 99 5.42 7.13 1.49
CA PRO A 99 6.74 6.99 0.91
C PRO A 99 7.81 7.63 1.80
N ASP A 100 8.83 6.85 2.15
CA ASP A 100 9.98 7.28 2.93
C ASP A 100 11.22 7.44 2.04
N THR A 101 11.60 8.68 1.79
CA THR A 101 12.77 9.02 0.97
C THR A 101 14.08 8.70 1.69
N GLU A 102 14.09 8.58 3.03
CA GLU A 102 15.31 8.29 3.77
C GLU A 102 15.88 6.90 3.48
N LEU A 103 15.03 5.98 2.99
CA LEU A 103 15.41 4.63 2.57
C LEU A 103 16.19 4.60 1.25
N LEU A 104 16.24 5.69 0.49
CA LEU A 104 16.95 5.76 -0.79
C LEU A 104 18.44 6.03 -0.58
N LYS A 105 19.29 5.28 -1.27
CA LYS A 105 20.75 5.38 -1.13
C LYS A 105 21.34 6.58 -1.88
N LYS A 106 20.78 6.93 -3.05
CA LYS A 106 21.30 7.99 -3.92
C LYS A 106 20.61 9.33 -3.57
N PRO A 107 21.35 10.39 -3.18
CA PRO A 107 20.76 11.69 -2.82
C PRO A 107 19.86 12.29 -3.91
N ILE A 108 20.26 12.15 -5.17
CA ILE A 108 19.47 12.57 -6.33
C ILE A 108 18.06 11.94 -6.35
N TYR A 109 17.94 10.66 -5.97
CA TYR A 109 16.63 9.98 -5.93
C TYR A 109 15.77 10.47 -4.76
N LYS A 110 16.38 10.86 -3.63
CA LYS A 110 15.66 11.48 -2.51
C LYS A 110 15.02 12.80 -2.92
N ASP A 111 15.80 13.68 -3.54
CA ASP A 111 15.35 15.01 -3.95
C ASP A 111 14.24 14.90 -5.02
N ILE A 112 14.44 14.05 -6.02
CA ILE A 112 13.45 13.82 -7.09
C ILE A 112 12.15 13.24 -6.55
N LEU A 113 12.21 12.19 -5.73
CA LEU A 113 10.98 11.58 -5.19
C LEU A 113 10.22 12.55 -4.30
N THR A 114 10.93 13.37 -3.51
CA THR A 114 10.32 14.41 -2.66
C THR A 114 9.56 15.40 -3.53
N ARG A 115 10.22 16.00 -4.52
CA ARG A 115 9.63 17.01 -5.42
C ARG A 115 8.50 16.44 -6.27
N LEU A 116 8.66 15.22 -6.77
CA LEU A 116 7.63 14.51 -7.52
C LEU A 116 6.36 14.35 -6.68
N ASN A 117 6.49 13.88 -5.44
CA ASN A 117 5.37 13.69 -4.53
C ASN A 117 4.73 15.02 -4.09
N GLU A 118 5.52 16.08 -3.91
CA GLU A 118 4.99 17.43 -3.67
C GLU A 118 4.17 17.95 -4.85
N ALA A 119 4.66 17.78 -6.08
CA ALA A 119 3.98 18.19 -7.31
C ALA A 119 2.67 17.39 -7.52
N ILE A 120 2.70 16.07 -7.33
CA ILE A 120 1.51 15.20 -7.39
C ILE A 120 0.48 15.64 -6.35
N TYR A 121 0.89 15.85 -5.10
CA TYR A 121 -0.02 16.27 -4.04
C TYR A 121 -0.63 17.64 -4.30
N LYS A 122 0.15 18.57 -4.89
CA LYS A 122 -0.34 19.91 -5.25
C LYS A 122 -1.47 19.86 -6.27
N GLU A 123 -1.37 18.98 -7.28
CA GLU A 123 -2.37 18.81 -8.34
C GLU A 123 -3.57 17.97 -7.91
N LEU A 124 -3.35 16.84 -7.21
CA LEU A 124 -4.39 15.86 -6.91
C LEU A 124 -5.01 15.99 -5.52
N LYS A 125 -4.34 16.69 -4.59
CA LYS A 125 -4.75 16.84 -3.18
C LYS A 125 -5.00 15.51 -2.46
N SER A 126 -4.37 14.42 -2.92
CA SER A 126 -4.49 13.09 -2.36
C SER A 126 -3.13 12.55 -1.94
N LYS A 127 -3.03 12.06 -0.70
CA LYS A 127 -1.82 11.38 -0.21
C LYS A 127 -1.77 9.91 -0.60
N ASP A 128 -2.88 9.34 -1.04
CA ASP A 128 -2.96 7.93 -1.47
C ASP A 128 -2.29 7.71 -2.83
N LEU A 129 -2.09 8.77 -3.61
CA LEU A 129 -1.51 8.72 -4.96
C LEU A 129 -0.03 9.11 -4.97
N LEU A 130 0.63 9.17 -3.81
CA LEU A 130 2.06 9.42 -3.75
C LEU A 130 2.83 8.21 -4.28
N ILE A 131 3.89 8.48 -5.06
CA ILE A 131 4.76 7.46 -5.62
C ILE A 131 5.61 6.86 -4.50
N GLY A 132 5.64 5.52 -4.44
CA GLY A 132 6.43 4.77 -3.47
C GLY A 132 7.94 4.84 -3.76
N HIS A 133 8.74 4.83 -2.70
CA HIS A 133 10.20 4.81 -2.78
C HIS A 133 10.75 3.51 -3.39
N SER A 134 9.97 2.42 -3.41
CA SER A 134 10.38 1.13 -3.98
C SER A 134 10.87 1.23 -5.43
N TYR A 135 10.25 2.08 -6.27
CA TYR A 135 10.67 2.30 -7.65
C TYR A 135 12.12 2.83 -7.77
N PHE A 136 12.58 3.56 -6.75
CA PHE A 136 13.90 4.20 -6.71
C PHE A 136 14.92 3.42 -5.87
N MET A 137 14.53 2.30 -5.25
CA MET A 137 15.45 1.45 -4.46
C MET A 137 16.28 0.50 -5.32
N CYS A 138 15.82 0.20 -6.53
CA CYS A 138 16.51 -0.68 -7.47
C CYS A 138 17.71 0.03 -8.11
N ASP A 139 18.74 -0.74 -8.49
CA ASP A 139 19.88 -0.21 -9.23
C ASP A 139 19.56 -0.12 -10.73
N ILE A 140 18.59 0.74 -11.04
CA ILE A 140 18.13 1.04 -12.39
C ILE A 140 18.39 2.53 -12.64
N GLU A 141 18.71 2.87 -13.89
CA GLU A 141 18.88 4.25 -14.32
C GLU A 141 17.59 5.06 -14.15
N LEU A 142 17.74 6.30 -13.71
CA LEU A 142 16.61 7.19 -13.40
C LEU A 142 15.64 7.34 -14.58
N LYS A 143 16.17 7.49 -15.79
CA LYS A 143 15.40 7.55 -17.03
C LYS A 143 14.45 6.35 -17.17
N ASP A 144 14.94 5.15 -16.86
CA ASP A 144 14.18 3.92 -17.02
C ASP A 144 13.15 3.76 -15.90
N VAL A 145 13.46 4.20 -14.67
CA VAL A 145 12.47 4.31 -13.58
C VAL A 145 11.30 5.21 -14.00
N PHE A 146 11.60 6.37 -14.59
CA PHE A 146 10.56 7.28 -15.08
C PHE A 146 9.76 6.66 -16.21
N ASN A 147 10.42 6.23 -17.29
CA ASN A 147 9.75 5.76 -18.50
C ASN A 147 8.92 4.48 -18.30
N ASN A 148 9.42 3.55 -17.47
CA ASN A 148 8.81 2.23 -17.34
C ASN A 148 7.83 2.13 -16.17
N SER A 149 7.91 3.03 -15.18
CA SER A 149 7.10 2.92 -13.96
C SER A 149 6.39 4.22 -13.61
N VAL A 150 7.12 5.34 -13.43
CA VAL A 150 6.50 6.58 -12.95
C VAL A 150 5.55 7.18 -13.99
N ILE A 151 6.00 7.40 -15.22
CA ILE A 151 5.19 8.04 -16.26
C ILE A 151 3.91 7.26 -16.55
N PRO A 152 3.94 5.92 -16.74
CA PRO A 152 2.70 5.14 -16.88
C PRO A 152 1.69 5.36 -15.75
N LEU A 153 2.15 5.42 -14.49
CA LEU A 153 1.28 5.72 -13.35
C LEU A 153 0.71 7.14 -13.38
N LEU A 154 1.51 8.13 -13.80
CA LEU A 154 1.02 9.50 -13.95
C LEU A 154 -0.08 9.60 -15.01
N TYR A 155 0.00 8.83 -16.10
CA TYR A 155 -1.09 8.74 -17.09
C TYR A 155 -2.39 8.23 -16.45
N GLU A 156 -2.32 7.22 -15.58
CA GLU A 156 -3.49 6.73 -14.83
C GLU A 156 -4.02 7.77 -13.83
N TYR A 157 -3.12 8.45 -13.11
CA TYR A 157 -3.50 9.43 -12.07
C TYR A 157 -4.11 10.70 -12.66
N PHE A 158 -3.64 11.14 -13.82
CA PHE A 158 -4.06 12.36 -14.49
C PHE A 158 -5.04 12.13 -15.65
N TYR A 159 -5.54 10.90 -15.85
CA TYR A 159 -6.50 10.55 -16.91
C TYR A 159 -6.03 11.01 -18.30
N ASP A 160 -4.79 10.65 -18.64
CA ASP A 160 -4.13 11.01 -19.91
C ASP A 160 -3.93 12.53 -20.15
N ASP A 161 -4.02 13.38 -19.11
CA ASP A 161 -3.73 14.83 -19.21
C ASP A 161 -2.23 15.10 -19.27
N GLU A 162 -1.68 15.06 -20.49
CA GLU A 162 -0.25 15.23 -20.76
C GLU A 162 0.33 16.52 -20.21
N LYS A 163 -0.41 17.63 -20.24
CA LYS A 163 0.08 18.92 -19.72
C LYS A 163 0.36 18.87 -18.23
N LYS A 164 -0.46 18.16 -17.45
CA LYS A 164 -0.21 17.96 -16.02
C LYS A 164 0.94 17.01 -15.78
N ILE A 165 1.06 15.96 -16.58
CA ILE A 165 2.15 15.00 -16.49
C ILE A 165 3.50 15.70 -16.75
N GLU A 166 3.61 16.45 -17.85
CA GLU A 166 4.81 17.25 -18.18
C GLU A 166 5.15 18.23 -17.07
N LYS A 167 4.15 18.94 -16.54
CA LYS A 167 4.34 19.89 -15.44
C LYS A 167 4.90 19.21 -14.20
N VAL A 168 4.32 18.08 -13.78
CA VAL A 168 4.76 17.33 -12.60
C VAL A 168 6.17 16.80 -12.77
N ILE A 169 6.49 16.24 -13.94
CA ILE A 169 7.84 15.75 -14.25
C ILE A 169 8.84 16.90 -14.25
N THR A 170 8.48 18.05 -14.85
CA THR A 170 9.33 19.23 -14.90
C THR A 170 9.58 19.78 -13.49
N GLU A 171 8.55 19.89 -12.64
CA GLU A 171 8.69 20.30 -11.24
C GLU A 171 9.57 19.32 -10.44
N ALA A 172 9.51 18.01 -10.76
CA ALA A 172 10.32 16.99 -10.09
C ALA A 172 11.82 17.07 -10.42
N ILE A 173 12.18 17.34 -11.68
CA ILE A 173 13.59 17.38 -12.12
C ILE A 173 14.22 18.76 -11.95
N LYS A 174 13.44 19.84 -11.98
CA LYS A 174 13.95 21.22 -11.95
C LYS A 174 14.74 21.52 -10.67
N GLY A 175 15.94 22.06 -10.84
CA GLY A 175 16.87 22.40 -9.78
C GLY A 175 17.60 21.20 -9.18
N THR A 176 17.58 20.04 -9.86
CA THR A 176 18.29 18.81 -9.47
C THR A 176 19.35 18.49 -10.52
N ASP A 177 20.34 17.64 -10.18
CA ASP A 177 21.34 17.17 -11.15
C ASP A 177 20.68 16.50 -12.37
N ALA A 178 19.51 15.88 -12.19
CA ALA A 178 18.74 15.26 -13.28
C ALA A 178 18.20 16.28 -14.30
N GLU A 179 18.04 17.56 -13.96
CA GLU A 179 17.69 18.60 -14.94
C GLU A 179 18.77 18.73 -16.01
N THR A 180 20.03 18.48 -15.65
CA THR A 180 21.16 18.56 -16.59
C THR A 180 21.35 17.29 -17.41
N GLU A 181 20.76 16.18 -16.99
CA GLU A 181 20.93 14.86 -17.60
C GLU A 181 19.71 14.42 -18.42
N LEU A 182 18.50 14.82 -18.05
CA LEU A 182 17.26 14.34 -18.64
C LEU A 182 16.45 15.46 -19.29
N GLU A 183 15.79 15.15 -20.40
CA GLU A 183 14.77 16.00 -21.00
C GLU A 183 13.59 15.20 -21.53
N ILE A 184 12.44 15.86 -21.66
CA ILE A 184 11.26 15.29 -22.31
C ILE A 184 11.55 15.13 -23.81
N ASP A 185 11.30 13.93 -24.32
CA ASP A 185 11.49 13.60 -25.73
C ASP A 185 10.33 14.11 -26.58
N ASN A 186 10.46 15.34 -27.05
CA ASN A 186 9.48 16.03 -27.91
C ASN A 186 9.33 15.40 -29.31
N ASN A 187 10.19 14.46 -29.71
CA ASN A 187 10.09 13.77 -31.00
C ASN A 187 9.17 12.54 -30.95
N ASN A 188 8.73 12.13 -29.77
CA ASN A 188 7.86 10.97 -29.61
C ASN A 188 6.38 11.39 -29.64
N SER A 189 5.66 10.99 -30.68
CA SER A 189 4.26 11.36 -30.90
C SER A 189 3.24 10.45 -30.18
N ALA A 190 3.69 9.47 -29.39
CA ALA A 190 2.82 8.49 -28.75
C ALA A 190 2.52 8.78 -27.27
N ARG A 191 3.56 8.88 -26.44
CA ARG A 191 3.47 9.17 -25.00
C ARG A 191 4.73 9.89 -24.56
N ILE A 192 4.60 10.75 -23.54
CA ILE A 192 5.71 11.41 -22.88
C ILE A 192 6.76 10.37 -22.47
N ARG A 193 8.02 10.66 -22.80
CA ARG A 193 9.19 9.91 -22.35
C ARG A 193 10.30 10.85 -22.00
N LEU A 194 11.19 10.41 -21.12
CA LEU A 194 12.46 11.04 -20.85
C LEU A 194 13.57 10.39 -21.69
N LYS A 195 14.48 11.21 -22.20
CA LYS A 195 15.74 10.78 -22.81
C LYS A 195 16.91 11.46 -22.08
N VAL A 196 18.09 10.89 -22.23
CA VAL A 196 19.33 11.54 -21.79
C VAL A 196 19.66 12.65 -22.78
N LYS A 197 20.13 13.79 -22.28
CA LYS A 197 20.62 14.91 -23.09
C LYS A 197 21.88 14.57 -23.88
#